data_AF-A0AA88QXH3-F1
#
_entry.id   AF-A0AA88QXH3-F1
#
_cell.length_a   1.000
_cell.length_b   1.000
_cell.length_c   1.000
_cell.angle_alpha   90.00
_cell.angle_beta   90.00
_cell.angle_gamma   90.00
#
_symmetry.space_group_name_H-M   'P 1'
#
loop_
_entity.id
_entity.type
_entity.pdbx_description
1 polymer ?
#
loop_
_entity_poly.entity_id
_entity_poly.type
_entity_poly.pdbx_seq_one_letter_code
_entity_poly.pdbx_strand_id
1 'polypeptide(L)'
;EFKFEEYEEVKRCYPHGFHGVDRYGRPLYIERIGMVNLDALLQVTSMDRFLKYHVSEQEKTLTRRYPACSLAAKKHIASTTSILDMKDVGVSNFSKPARYLFLEIQKIDSNYYPETLHRLYIINAGSGFRVLWKALKAFLDPRTLAKIQVSINSLYSSKHRSLDSNLPSFLGGNCTCSDCGGCFLSDKGPWNDHEIKEMLQAMVDSEDEYSDGEDGGMAVNRTLASDEGDIQIKDADDIIPTADKGLRQLREAKGDKTSLQKIQAFEDALNNANKIMQGLALHIEELKKRTKWQAQLGL
;
A
#
# COMPACT_ATOMS: atom_id res chain seq x y z
N GLU A 1 3.16 -22.66 -2.23
CA GLU A 1 2.35 -21.49 -1.81
C GLU A 1 3.17 -20.58 -0.90
N PHE A 2 3.10 -19.25 -1.09
CA PHE A 2 3.80 -18.28 -0.23
C PHE A 2 3.02 -18.07 1.07
N LYS A 3 3.65 -18.36 2.22
CA LYS A 3 3.10 -18.11 3.56
C LYS A 3 3.86 -16.97 4.23
N PHE A 4 3.10 -16.00 4.73
CA PHE A 4 3.61 -14.83 5.45
C PHE A 4 3.27 -14.95 6.93
N GLU A 5 4.05 -15.77 7.63
CA GLU A 5 3.78 -16.18 9.02
C GLU A 5 3.93 -15.01 9.99
N GLU A 6 4.80 -14.05 9.67
CA GLU A 6 5.09 -12.86 10.45
C GLU A 6 4.09 -11.70 10.23
N TYR A 7 2.90 -12.00 9.69
CA TYR A 7 1.89 -11.01 9.32
C TYR A 7 1.51 -10.09 10.49
N GLU A 8 1.23 -10.65 11.67
CA GLU A 8 0.78 -9.86 12.82
C GLU A 8 1.87 -8.91 13.33
N GLU A 9 3.11 -9.40 13.43
CA GLU A 9 4.27 -8.60 13.81
C GLU A 9 4.55 -7.49 12.80
N VAL A 10 4.41 -7.78 11.51
CA VAL A 10 4.53 -6.79 10.43
C VAL A 10 3.47 -5.70 10.56
N LYS A 11 2.21 -6.04 10.88
CA LYS A 11 1.15 -5.01 11.09
C LYS A 11 1.43 -4.08 12.27
N ARG A 12 2.19 -4.53 13.28
CA ARG A 12 2.58 -3.69 14.43
C ARG A 12 3.63 -2.66 14.08
N CYS A 13 4.59 -3.01 13.22
CA CYS A 13 5.69 -2.11 12.83
C CYS A 13 5.41 -1.36 11.52
N TYR A 14 4.52 -1.86 10.66
CA TYR A 14 4.07 -1.22 9.44
C TYR A 14 2.54 -1.29 9.39
N PRO A 15 1.82 -0.35 10.02
CA PRO A 15 0.36 -0.40 10.08
C PRO A 15 -0.28 -0.04 8.74
N HIS A 16 -0.78 -1.06 8.04
CA HIS A 16 -1.43 -0.94 6.73
C HIS A 16 -2.42 -2.06 6.47
N GLY A 17 -3.36 -1.88 5.54
CA GLY A 17 -4.27 -2.94 5.10
C GLY A 17 -5.62 -2.44 4.60
N PHE A 18 -6.44 -3.38 4.14
CA PHE A 18 -7.80 -3.10 3.69
C PHE A 18 -8.79 -3.05 4.86
N HIS A 19 -9.73 -2.11 4.80
CA HIS A 19 -10.75 -1.94 5.82
C HIS A 19 -12.04 -1.34 5.26
N GLY A 20 -12.99 -2.20 4.91
CA GLY A 20 -14.30 -1.85 4.39
C GLY A 20 -14.24 -1.38 2.95
N VAL A 21 -15.24 -0.58 2.58
CA VAL A 21 -15.40 -0.01 1.24
C VAL A 21 -15.77 1.45 1.31
N ASP A 22 -15.46 2.19 0.25
CA ASP A 22 -15.96 3.56 0.07
C ASP A 22 -17.48 3.59 -0.23
N ARG A 23 -18.11 4.77 -0.27
CA ARG A 23 -19.54 4.91 -0.62
C ARG A 23 -19.95 4.32 -1.98
N TYR A 24 -18.98 4.00 -2.82
CA TYR A 24 -19.19 3.40 -4.13
C TYR A 24 -18.83 1.92 -4.14
N GLY A 25 -18.58 1.28 -2.99
CA GLY A 25 -18.27 -0.14 -2.91
C GLY A 25 -16.85 -0.51 -3.33
N ARG A 26 -15.93 0.45 -3.51
CA ARG A 26 -14.52 0.13 -3.79
C ARG A 26 -13.81 -0.27 -2.50
N PRO A 27 -12.93 -1.28 -2.50
CA PRO A 27 -12.08 -1.58 -1.35
C PRO A 27 -11.37 -0.33 -0.84
N LEU A 28 -11.33 -0.18 0.48
CA LEU A 28 -10.64 0.92 1.14
C LEU A 28 -9.30 0.43 1.69
N TYR A 29 -8.20 0.84 1.09
CA TYR A 29 -6.85 0.56 1.59
C TYR A 29 -6.36 1.72 2.48
N ILE A 30 -5.73 1.41 3.61
CA ILE A 30 -5.28 2.40 4.59
C ILE A 30 -3.84 2.09 4.97
N GLU A 31 -3.00 3.12 5.03
CA GLU A 31 -1.61 3.00 5.46
C GLU A 31 -1.20 4.21 6.31
N ARG A 32 -0.55 3.95 7.44
CA ARG A 32 -0.14 4.99 8.41
C ARG A 32 1.36 5.20 8.37
N ILE A 33 1.80 6.05 7.45
CA ILE A 33 3.20 6.26 7.11
C ILE A 33 4.03 6.67 8.33
N GLY A 34 3.54 7.60 9.16
CA GLY A 34 4.32 8.08 10.31
C GLY A 34 4.50 7.06 11.43
N MET A 35 3.74 5.96 11.42
CA MET A 35 3.92 4.87 12.37
C MET A 35 4.88 3.78 11.88
N VAL A 36 5.35 3.86 10.64
CA VAL A 36 6.22 2.82 10.08
C VAL A 36 7.57 2.85 10.79
N ASN A 37 7.91 1.74 11.45
CA ASN A 37 9.21 1.49 12.06
C ASN A 37 9.94 0.42 11.24
N LEU A 38 10.78 0.88 10.30
CA LEU A 38 11.51 -0.04 9.42
C LEU A 38 12.63 -0.81 10.12
N ASP A 39 13.23 -0.25 11.17
CA ASP A 39 14.25 -0.97 11.92
C ASP A 39 13.62 -2.20 12.57
N ALA A 40 12.43 -2.04 13.18
CA ALA A 40 11.65 -3.16 13.72
C ALA A 40 11.14 -4.10 12.63
N LEU A 41 10.65 -3.56 11.50
CA LEU A 41 10.21 -4.38 10.36
C LEU A 41 11.32 -5.33 9.89
N LEU A 42 12.53 -4.81 9.76
CA LEU A 42 13.70 -5.57 9.28
C LEU A 42 14.25 -6.57 10.31
N GLN A 43 13.78 -6.54 11.56
CA GLN A 43 14.05 -7.62 12.52
C GLN A 43 13.06 -8.77 12.39
N VAL A 44 11.89 -8.52 11.81
CA VAL A 44 10.76 -9.47 11.75
C VAL A 44 10.66 -10.11 10.36
N THR A 45 10.92 -9.36 9.30
CA THR A 45 10.87 -9.81 7.91
C THR A 45 12.08 -9.29 7.12
N SER A 46 12.29 -9.83 5.92
CA SER A 46 13.19 -9.25 4.92
C SER A 46 12.42 -8.35 3.95
N MET A 47 13.16 -7.51 3.21
CA MET A 47 12.61 -6.71 2.12
C MET A 47 11.98 -7.60 1.03
N ASP A 48 12.66 -8.70 0.64
CA ASP A 48 12.15 -9.65 -0.35
C ASP A 48 10.81 -10.26 0.07
N ARG A 49 10.73 -10.74 1.32
CA ARG A 49 9.49 -11.32 1.85
C ARG A 49 8.37 -10.30 1.94
N PHE A 50 8.67 -9.06 2.33
CA PHE A 50 7.67 -7.99 2.36
C PHE A 50 7.17 -7.62 0.96
N LEU A 51 8.05 -7.60 -0.05
CA LEU A 51 7.64 -7.36 -1.44
C LEU A 51 6.80 -8.51 -2.00
N LYS A 52 7.15 -9.78 -1.68
CA LYS A 52 6.31 -10.95 -2.00
C LYS A 52 4.93 -10.87 -1.35
N TYR A 53 4.89 -10.43 -0.08
CA TYR A 53 3.64 -10.18 0.63
C TYR A 53 2.81 -9.07 -0.04
N HIS A 54 3.43 -7.97 -0.46
CA HIS A 54 2.75 -6.90 -1.20
C HIS A 54 2.11 -7.42 -2.50
N VAL A 55 2.85 -8.20 -3.29
CA VAL A 55 2.33 -8.85 -4.51
C VAL A 55 1.16 -9.77 -4.16
N SER A 56 1.29 -10.60 -3.12
CA SER A 56 0.20 -11.47 -2.67
C SER A 56 -1.07 -10.70 -2.29
N GLU A 57 -0.94 -9.54 -1.64
CA GLU A 57 -2.09 -8.66 -1.34
C GLU A 57 -2.71 -8.06 -2.60
N GLN A 58 -1.92 -7.75 -3.63
CA GLN A 58 -2.44 -7.27 -4.91
C GLN A 58 -3.21 -8.37 -5.64
N GLU A 59 -2.66 -9.58 -5.72
CA GLU A 59 -3.34 -10.74 -6.32
C GLU A 59 -4.63 -11.08 -5.56
N LYS A 60 -4.60 -11.07 -4.22
CA LYS A 60 -5.81 -11.24 -3.39
C LYS A 60 -6.84 -10.15 -3.68
N THR A 61 -6.40 -8.94 -3.96
CA THR A 61 -7.29 -7.83 -4.30
C THR A 61 -7.99 -8.05 -5.64
N LEU A 62 -7.23 -8.43 -6.68
CA LEU A 62 -7.76 -8.72 -8.01
C LEU A 62 -8.72 -9.91 -8.02
N THR A 63 -8.34 -10.99 -7.36
CA THR A 63 -9.05 -12.29 -7.43
C THR A 63 -10.17 -12.43 -6.41
N ARG A 64 -10.09 -11.77 -5.26
CA ARG A 64 -11.10 -11.90 -4.19
C ARG A 64 -11.80 -10.59 -3.85
N ARG A 65 -11.05 -9.51 -3.61
CA ARG A 65 -11.67 -8.26 -3.13
C ARG A 65 -12.52 -7.57 -4.19
N TYR A 66 -12.04 -7.49 -5.43
CA TYR A 66 -12.77 -6.88 -6.54
C TYR A 66 -14.05 -7.63 -6.92
N PRO A 67 -14.04 -8.97 -7.10
CA PRO A 67 -15.28 -9.72 -7.33
C PRO A 67 -16.28 -9.59 -6.18
N ALA A 68 -15.83 -9.76 -4.93
CA ALA A 68 -16.71 -9.62 -3.76
C ALA A 68 -17.34 -8.23 -3.66
N CYS A 69 -16.55 -7.18 -3.89
CA CYS A 69 -17.06 -5.81 -3.92
C CYS A 69 -18.02 -5.58 -5.10
N SER A 70 -17.77 -6.23 -6.24
CA SER A 70 -18.64 -6.11 -7.41
C SER A 70 -20.02 -6.72 -7.15
N LEU A 71 -20.07 -7.89 -6.51
CA LEU A 71 -21.30 -8.53 -6.08
C LEU A 71 -22.06 -7.67 -5.06
N ALA A 72 -21.38 -7.25 -3.99
CA ALA A 72 -21.99 -6.44 -2.95
C ALA A 72 -22.55 -5.11 -3.48
N ALA A 73 -21.81 -4.45 -4.39
CA ALA A 73 -22.20 -3.16 -4.95
C ALA A 73 -23.10 -3.28 -6.19
N LYS A 74 -23.37 -4.50 -6.68
CA LYS A 74 -24.11 -4.80 -7.91
C LYS A 74 -23.61 -4.03 -9.13
N LYS A 75 -22.29 -3.87 -9.24
CA LYS A 75 -21.61 -3.17 -10.33
C LYS A 75 -20.16 -3.60 -10.43
N HIS A 76 -19.54 -3.44 -11.58
CA HIS A 76 -18.14 -3.78 -11.76
C HIS A 76 -17.21 -2.86 -10.94
N ILE A 77 -16.42 -3.47 -10.05
CA ILE A 77 -15.37 -2.84 -9.24
C ILE A 77 -14.03 -3.45 -9.63
N ALA A 78 -13.14 -2.61 -10.19
CA ALA A 78 -11.76 -2.99 -10.52
C ALA A 78 -10.76 -1.91 -10.09
N SER A 79 -11.11 -1.14 -9.05
CA SER A 79 -10.27 -0.07 -8.55
C SER A 79 -10.44 0.14 -7.05
N THR A 80 -9.38 0.62 -6.41
CA THR A 80 -9.25 0.79 -4.96
C THR A 80 -9.22 2.27 -4.58
N THR A 81 -9.84 2.61 -3.46
CA THR A 81 -9.68 3.91 -2.80
C THR A 81 -8.64 3.76 -1.69
N SER A 82 -7.60 4.59 -1.70
CA SER A 82 -6.50 4.49 -0.73
C SER A 82 -6.42 5.72 0.17
N ILE A 83 -6.03 5.53 1.42
CA ILE A 83 -5.77 6.59 2.40
C ILE A 83 -4.33 6.43 2.91
N LEU A 84 -3.52 7.47 2.72
CA LEU A 84 -2.21 7.62 3.35
C LEU A 84 -2.32 8.64 4.49
N ASP A 85 -2.21 8.15 5.72
CA ASP A 85 -2.16 8.98 6.92
C ASP A 85 -0.73 9.44 7.19
N MET A 86 -0.50 10.73 6.99
CA MET A 86 0.80 11.38 7.15
C MET A 86 1.05 11.91 8.57
N LYS A 87 0.16 11.60 9.52
CA LYS A 87 0.36 11.98 10.91
C LYS A 87 1.67 11.38 11.43
N ASP A 88 2.44 12.20 12.12
CA ASP A 88 3.72 11.85 12.75
C ASP A 88 4.85 11.43 11.77
N VAL A 89 4.72 11.73 10.47
CA VAL A 89 5.80 11.49 9.50
C VAL A 89 7.02 12.35 9.82
N GLY A 90 8.16 11.68 10.01
CA GLY A 90 9.44 12.26 10.38
C GLY A 90 10.61 11.81 9.49
N VAL A 91 11.82 12.12 9.95
CA VAL A 91 13.10 11.84 9.26
C VAL A 91 13.28 10.34 8.96
N SER A 92 12.94 9.48 9.92
CA SER A 92 13.11 8.01 9.81
C SER A 92 12.31 7.40 8.65
N ASN A 93 11.15 7.97 8.32
CA ASN A 93 10.31 7.55 7.20
C ASN A 93 10.92 7.86 5.82
N PHE A 94 12.03 8.62 5.78
CA PHE A 94 12.79 8.93 4.57
C PHE A 94 14.23 8.37 4.64
N SER A 95 14.49 7.43 5.56
CA SER A 95 15.75 6.67 5.63
C SER A 95 16.01 5.88 4.35
N LYS A 96 17.27 5.55 4.04
CA LYS A 96 17.63 4.81 2.81
C LYS A 96 16.80 3.53 2.59
N PRO A 97 16.60 2.66 3.61
CA PRO A 97 15.75 1.48 3.46
C PRO A 97 14.28 1.82 3.15
N ALA A 98 13.74 2.91 3.73
CA ALA A 98 12.35 3.34 3.47
C ALA A 98 12.11 3.69 2.02
N ARG A 99 13.03 4.46 1.45
CA ARG A 99 12.95 4.88 0.05
C ARG A 99 13.10 3.70 -0.88
N TYR A 100 14.05 2.81 -0.57
CA TYR A 100 14.24 1.61 -1.37
C TYR A 100 12.95 0.78 -1.42
N LEU A 101 12.34 0.51 -0.25
CA LEU A 101 11.08 -0.22 -0.17
C LEU A 101 9.95 0.48 -0.93
N PHE A 102 9.79 1.80 -0.73
CA PHE A 102 8.79 2.60 -1.45
C PHE A 102 8.98 2.54 -2.97
N LEU A 103 10.22 2.63 -3.45
CA LEU A 103 10.54 2.60 -4.88
C LEU A 103 10.25 1.24 -5.50
N GLU A 104 10.58 0.14 -4.81
CA GLU A 104 10.27 -1.20 -5.32
C GLU A 104 8.75 -1.46 -5.34
N ILE A 105 8.01 -1.05 -4.30
CA ILE A 105 6.55 -1.14 -4.28
C ILE A 105 5.94 -0.33 -5.45
N GLN A 106 6.36 0.93 -5.62
CA GLN A 106 5.86 1.78 -6.69
C GLN A 106 6.15 1.17 -8.07
N LYS A 107 7.34 0.61 -8.25
CA LYS A 107 7.75 -0.04 -9.49
C LYS A 107 6.88 -1.27 -9.78
N ILE A 108 6.60 -2.09 -8.76
CA ILE A 108 5.69 -3.24 -8.89
C ILE A 108 4.30 -2.75 -9.31
N ASP A 109 3.73 -1.81 -8.56
CA ASP A 109 2.37 -1.31 -8.80
C ASP A 109 2.22 -0.66 -10.17
N SER A 110 3.21 0.13 -10.60
CA SER A 110 3.16 0.84 -11.88
C SER A 110 3.33 -0.08 -13.09
N ASN A 111 4.07 -1.18 -12.97
CA ASN A 111 4.38 -2.05 -14.10
C ASN A 111 3.40 -3.23 -14.21
N TYR A 112 2.98 -3.79 -13.08
CA TYR A 112 2.18 -5.03 -13.06
C TYR A 112 0.71 -4.78 -12.67
N TYR A 113 0.41 -3.70 -11.95
CA TYR A 113 -0.94 -3.39 -11.47
C TYR A 113 -1.44 -2.00 -11.92
N PRO A 114 -1.29 -1.63 -13.21
CA PRO A 114 -1.68 -0.31 -13.68
C PRO A 114 -3.20 -0.09 -13.53
N GLU A 115 -3.60 1.17 -13.36
CA GLU A 115 -5.00 1.61 -13.30
C GLU A 115 -5.85 1.05 -12.15
N THR A 116 -5.26 0.33 -11.20
CA THR A 116 -5.97 -0.19 -10.02
C THR A 116 -6.32 0.89 -8.99
N LEU A 117 -5.68 2.07 -9.04
CA LEU A 117 -6.01 3.19 -8.17
C LEU A 117 -7.22 3.98 -8.70
N HIS A 118 -8.27 4.14 -7.89
CA HIS A 118 -9.38 5.06 -8.14
C HIS A 118 -9.05 6.47 -7.64
N ARG A 119 -8.75 6.57 -6.34
CA ARG A 119 -8.46 7.81 -5.62
C ARG A 119 -7.48 7.54 -4.50
N LEU A 120 -6.54 8.45 -4.32
CA LEU A 120 -5.63 8.46 -3.19
C LEU A 120 -5.88 9.69 -2.32
N TYR A 121 -6.26 9.50 -1.07
CA TYR A 121 -6.38 10.56 -0.08
C TYR A 121 -5.10 10.62 0.76
N ILE A 122 -4.43 11.76 0.77
CA ILE A 122 -3.31 12.02 1.68
C ILE A 122 -3.82 12.96 2.77
N ILE A 123 -3.85 12.49 4.01
CA ILE A 123 -4.43 13.23 5.14
C ILE A 123 -3.39 13.53 6.22
N ASN A 124 -3.70 14.46 7.13
CA ASN A 124 -2.79 14.88 8.21
C ASN A 124 -1.43 15.32 7.66
N ALA A 125 -1.44 15.97 6.50
CA ALA A 125 -0.25 16.37 5.75
C ALA A 125 0.51 17.49 6.47
N GLY A 126 1.44 17.13 7.36
CA GLY A 126 2.34 18.04 8.08
C GLY A 126 3.56 18.49 7.26
N SER A 127 4.61 18.95 7.94
CA SER A 127 5.85 19.41 7.29
C SER A 127 6.55 18.33 6.44
N GLY A 128 6.45 17.06 6.85
CA GLY A 128 6.99 15.90 6.11
C GLY A 128 6.29 15.63 4.78
N PHE A 129 5.05 16.10 4.58
CA PHE A 129 4.31 15.88 3.33
C PHE A 129 4.99 16.56 2.13
N ARG A 130 5.60 17.74 2.30
CA ARG A 130 6.26 18.45 1.19
C ARG A 130 7.36 17.61 0.54
N VAL A 131 8.05 16.82 1.34
CA VAL A 131 9.10 15.90 0.90
C VAL A 131 8.50 14.76 0.11
N LEU A 132 7.54 14.04 0.71
CA LEU A 132 6.85 12.94 0.06
C LEU A 132 6.19 13.40 -1.25
N TRP A 133 5.58 14.58 -1.27
CA TRP A 133 4.91 15.12 -2.44
C TRP A 133 5.87 15.41 -3.60
N LYS A 134 7.06 15.93 -3.29
CA LYS A 134 8.11 16.12 -4.31
C LYS A 134 8.56 14.78 -4.89
N ALA A 135 8.67 13.78 -4.02
CA ALA A 135 8.97 12.41 -4.38
C ALA A 135 7.89 11.81 -5.31
N LEU A 136 6.63 11.77 -4.85
CA LEU A 136 5.50 11.23 -5.60
C LEU A 136 5.36 11.86 -6.99
N LYS A 137 5.53 13.18 -7.12
CA LYS A 137 5.47 13.86 -8.42
C LYS A 137 6.54 13.45 -9.42
N ALA A 138 7.70 12.97 -8.97
CA ALA A 138 8.76 12.54 -9.87
C ALA A 138 8.53 11.11 -10.39
N PHE A 139 7.72 10.32 -9.67
CA PHE A 139 7.56 8.88 -9.90
C PHE A 139 6.21 8.49 -10.45
N LEU A 140 5.16 9.16 -10.00
CA LEU A 140 3.80 8.86 -10.45
C LEU A 140 3.55 9.51 -11.80
N ASP A 141 2.94 8.76 -12.69
CA ASP A 141 2.50 9.27 -13.98
C ASP A 141 1.40 10.35 -13.78
N PRO A 142 1.19 11.25 -14.76
CA PRO A 142 0.22 12.34 -14.64
C PRO A 142 -1.22 11.89 -14.34
N ARG A 143 -1.62 10.70 -14.80
CA ARG A 143 -2.98 10.18 -14.57
C ARG A 143 -3.12 9.72 -13.12
N THR A 144 -2.11 9.06 -12.55
CA THR A 144 -2.10 8.73 -11.12
C THR A 144 -2.06 9.99 -10.25
N LEU A 145 -1.26 11.00 -10.62
CA LEU A 145 -1.22 12.28 -9.90
C LEU A 145 -2.58 12.99 -9.88
N ALA A 146 -3.33 12.93 -10.98
CA ALA A 146 -4.67 13.52 -11.06
C ALA A 146 -5.70 12.86 -10.12
N LYS A 147 -5.44 11.64 -9.66
CA LYS A 147 -6.29 10.88 -8.72
C LYS A 147 -5.99 11.22 -7.25
N ILE A 148 -4.93 11.99 -6.96
CA ILE A 148 -4.52 12.32 -5.60
C ILE A 148 -5.28 13.53 -5.08
N GLN A 149 -5.89 13.36 -3.90
CA GLN A 149 -6.50 14.44 -3.13
C GLN A 149 -5.72 14.62 -1.83
N VAL A 150 -5.20 15.82 -1.63
CA VAL A 150 -4.41 16.16 -0.45
C VAL A 150 -5.28 16.99 0.49
N SER A 151 -5.43 16.50 1.71
CA SER A 151 -6.16 17.14 2.80
C SER A 151 -5.22 17.41 3.98
N ILE A 152 -5.15 18.68 4.41
CA ILE A 152 -4.29 19.11 5.52
C ILE A 152 -4.85 18.64 6.87
N ASN A 153 -6.18 18.52 6.99
CA ASN A 153 -6.88 18.08 8.20
C ASN A 153 -7.45 16.65 8.04
N SER A 154 -7.97 16.09 9.14
CA SER A 154 -8.65 14.79 9.13
C SER A 154 -9.78 14.77 8.08
N LEU A 155 -10.10 13.57 7.57
CA LEU A 155 -11.16 13.34 6.58
C LEU A 155 -12.52 13.94 6.98
N TYR A 156 -12.69 14.30 8.25
CA TYR A 156 -13.91 14.85 8.82
C TYR A 156 -14.21 16.32 8.47
N SER A 157 -13.31 17.05 7.79
CA SER A 157 -13.59 18.44 7.37
C SER A 157 -14.60 18.47 6.21
N SER A 158 -15.89 18.30 6.53
CA SER A 158 -17.17 18.55 5.81
C SER A 158 -17.34 18.20 4.31
N LYS A 159 -16.28 18.04 3.52
CA LYS A 159 -16.29 17.72 2.08
C LYS A 159 -16.10 16.24 1.76
N HIS A 160 -15.72 15.41 2.72
CA HIS A 160 -15.40 13.98 2.51
C HIS A 160 -16.33 13.04 3.29
N ARG A 161 -17.59 13.49 3.52
CA ARG A 161 -18.73 12.78 4.16
C ARG A 161 -19.12 11.43 3.50
N SER A 162 -18.28 10.95 2.60
CA SER A 162 -18.46 9.80 1.74
C SER A 162 -17.86 8.50 2.29
N LEU A 163 -17.33 8.52 3.52
CA LEU A 163 -16.60 7.40 4.14
C LEU A 163 -17.16 7.03 5.54
N ASP A 164 -18.32 7.58 5.90
CA ASP A 164 -18.65 7.98 7.29
C ASP A 164 -19.02 6.89 8.31
N SER A 165 -19.28 5.63 7.93
CA SER A 165 -19.67 4.59 8.91
C SER A 165 -18.67 3.45 9.09
N ASN A 166 -17.70 3.29 8.18
CA ASN A 166 -16.77 2.17 8.19
C ASN A 166 -15.31 2.58 8.44
N LEU A 167 -15.04 3.86 8.67
CA LEU A 167 -13.68 4.30 8.96
C LEU A 167 -13.21 3.86 10.35
N PRO A 168 -11.93 3.48 10.49
CA PRO A 168 -11.32 3.31 11.79
C PRO A 168 -11.39 4.56 12.67
N SER A 169 -11.46 4.37 13.99
CA SER A 169 -11.53 5.46 14.97
C SER A 169 -10.35 6.42 14.90
N PHE A 170 -9.15 5.92 14.58
CA PHE A 170 -7.95 6.75 14.41
C PHE A 170 -8.00 7.67 13.17
N LEU A 171 -8.95 7.46 12.25
CA LEU A 171 -9.23 8.35 11.12
C LEU A 171 -10.48 9.23 11.34
N GLY A 172 -11.05 9.21 12.55
CA GLY A 172 -12.25 9.94 12.91
C GLY A 172 -13.56 9.18 12.71
N GLY A 173 -13.52 7.87 12.41
CA GLY A 173 -14.69 7.01 12.40
C GLY A 173 -15.01 6.42 13.79
N ASN A 174 -15.74 5.32 13.83
CA ASN A 174 -16.14 4.63 15.07
C ASN A 174 -15.70 3.16 15.11
N CYS A 175 -15.08 2.64 14.06
CA CYS A 175 -14.68 1.24 13.99
C CYS A 175 -13.37 1.00 14.77
N THR A 176 -13.35 -0.04 15.61
CA THR A 176 -12.14 -0.46 16.35
C THR A 176 -11.70 -1.88 16.00
N CYS A 177 -12.62 -2.74 15.54
CA CYS A 177 -12.38 -4.18 15.33
C CYS A 177 -11.67 -4.85 16.52
N SER A 178 -12.12 -4.52 17.73
CA SER A 178 -11.51 -4.99 18.98
C SER A 178 -11.46 -6.52 19.06
N ASP A 179 -12.47 -7.22 18.53
CA ASP A 179 -12.56 -8.67 18.55
C ASP A 179 -11.59 -9.37 17.59
N CYS A 180 -10.98 -8.62 16.66
CA CYS A 180 -10.04 -9.14 15.65
C CYS A 180 -8.62 -8.60 15.85
N GLY A 181 -8.29 -8.05 17.03
CA GLY A 181 -6.97 -7.46 17.29
C GLY A 181 -6.75 -6.08 16.64
N GLY A 182 -7.79 -5.47 16.06
CA GLY A 182 -7.75 -4.12 15.48
C GLY A 182 -8.08 -4.05 13.99
N CYS A 183 -8.30 -2.84 13.49
CA CYS A 183 -8.75 -2.61 12.10
C CYS A 183 -7.80 -3.16 11.03
N PHE A 184 -6.48 -3.18 11.27
CA PHE A 184 -5.49 -3.69 10.30
C PHE A 184 -5.36 -5.22 10.28
N LEU A 185 -5.77 -5.90 11.36
CA LEU A 185 -5.81 -7.36 11.44
C LEU A 185 -7.15 -7.94 10.98
N SER A 186 -8.23 -7.15 11.09
CA SER A 186 -9.58 -7.61 10.73
C SER A 186 -9.77 -7.95 9.25
N ASP A 187 -9.01 -7.32 8.34
CA ASP A 187 -9.25 -7.36 6.88
C ASP A 187 -10.74 -7.20 6.55
N LYS A 188 -11.46 -6.34 7.28
CA LYS A 188 -12.92 -6.23 7.21
C LYS A 188 -13.37 -5.84 5.80
N GLY A 189 -14.36 -6.50 5.23
CA GLY A 189 -14.96 -6.11 3.95
C GLY A 189 -15.86 -7.19 3.34
N PRO A 190 -16.51 -6.91 2.20
CA PRO A 190 -17.39 -7.87 1.51
C PRO A 190 -16.72 -9.20 1.15
N TRP A 191 -15.40 -9.20 0.95
CA TRP A 191 -14.62 -10.40 0.67
C TRP A 191 -14.53 -11.39 1.85
N ASN A 192 -15.02 -11.01 3.02
CA ASN A 192 -15.14 -11.88 4.18
C ASN A 192 -16.57 -12.29 4.52
N ASP A 193 -17.57 -11.84 3.74
CA ASP A 193 -18.95 -12.24 3.86
C ASP A 193 -19.17 -13.68 3.34
N HIS A 194 -19.93 -14.49 4.08
CA HIS A 194 -20.11 -15.91 3.78
C HIS A 194 -20.91 -16.13 2.49
N GLU A 195 -22.04 -15.42 2.33
CA GLU A 195 -22.90 -15.55 1.16
C GLU A 195 -22.16 -15.10 -0.10
N ILE A 196 -21.35 -14.03 0.00
CA ILE A 196 -20.52 -13.58 -1.12
C ILE A 196 -19.46 -14.60 -1.49
N LYS A 197 -18.81 -15.23 -0.50
CA LYS A 197 -17.82 -16.29 -0.76
C LYS A 197 -18.44 -17.49 -1.47
N GLU A 198 -19.59 -17.95 -1.01
CA GLU A 198 -20.33 -19.06 -1.64
C GLU A 198 -20.73 -18.73 -3.07
N MET A 199 -21.25 -17.52 -3.31
CA MET A 199 -21.57 -17.08 -4.67
C MET A 199 -20.34 -17.04 -5.59
N LEU A 200 -19.20 -16.56 -5.09
CA LEU A 200 -17.96 -16.55 -5.87
C LEU A 200 -17.47 -17.96 -6.19
N GLN A 201 -17.53 -18.88 -5.22
CA GLN A 201 -17.14 -20.26 -5.43
C GLN A 201 -18.03 -20.94 -6.48
N ALA A 202 -19.36 -20.78 -6.36
CA ALA A 202 -20.30 -21.34 -7.32
C ALA A 202 -20.10 -20.80 -8.75
N MET A 203 -19.68 -19.54 -8.89
CA MET A 203 -19.33 -18.97 -10.21
C MET A 203 -18.12 -19.66 -10.82
N VAL A 204 -17.08 -19.92 -10.02
CA VAL A 204 -15.87 -20.63 -10.47
C VAL A 204 -16.20 -22.07 -10.86
N ASP A 205 -16.91 -22.80 -9.99
CA ASP A 205 -17.30 -24.19 -10.25
C ASP A 205 -18.13 -24.32 -11.55
N SER A 206 -18.98 -23.33 -11.86
CA SER A 206 -19.78 -23.30 -13.09
C SER A 206 -18.99 -22.97 -14.36
N GLU A 207 -17.87 -22.25 -14.26
CA GLU A 207 -17.00 -21.95 -15.40
C GLU A 207 -16.14 -23.16 -15.77
N ASP A 208 -15.70 -23.95 -14.77
CA ASP A 208 -14.92 -25.17 -14.96
C ASP A 208 -15.76 -26.27 -15.67
N GLU A 209 -17.06 -26.39 -15.37
CA GLU A 209 -17.96 -27.36 -16.01
C GLU A 209 -18.23 -27.07 -17.50
N TYR A 210 -18.05 -25.82 -17.96
CA TYR A 210 -18.30 -25.43 -19.36
C TYR A 210 -17.06 -25.55 -20.26
N SER A 211 -15.85 -25.66 -19.68
CA SER A 211 -14.60 -25.74 -20.45
C SER A 211 -14.27 -27.15 -20.96
N ASP A 212 -15.00 -28.19 -20.53
CA ASP A 212 -14.73 -29.59 -20.88
C ASP A 212 -15.43 -30.06 -22.18
N GLY A 213 -16.07 -29.16 -22.91
CA GLY A 213 -16.77 -29.50 -24.16
C GLY A 213 -16.81 -28.37 -25.18
N GLU A 214 -15.71 -28.13 -25.91
CA GLU A 214 -15.69 -27.80 -27.35
C GLU A 214 -14.27 -27.42 -27.83
N ASP A 215 -13.74 -28.19 -28.78
CA ASP A 215 -12.58 -27.85 -29.63
C ASP A 215 -13.05 -26.84 -30.70
N GLY A 216 -12.56 -25.60 -30.68
CA GLY A 216 -12.98 -24.59 -31.66
C GLY A 216 -12.61 -23.12 -31.39
N GLY A 217 -11.32 -22.81 -31.33
CA GLY A 217 -10.68 -21.51 -31.62
C GLY A 217 -11.42 -20.17 -31.41
N MET A 218 -11.08 -19.45 -30.34
CA MET A 218 -10.49 -18.09 -30.37
C MET A 218 -10.10 -17.69 -28.94
N ALA A 219 -8.81 -17.59 -28.66
CA ALA A 219 -8.28 -17.34 -27.33
C ALA A 219 -8.62 -15.93 -26.82
N VAL A 220 -9.49 -15.86 -25.81
CA VAL A 220 -9.58 -14.73 -24.89
C VAL A 220 -8.83 -15.13 -23.63
N ASN A 221 -7.61 -14.63 -23.44
CA ASN A 221 -6.83 -14.88 -22.24
C ASN A 221 -7.57 -14.37 -21.00
N ARG A 222 -8.01 -15.28 -20.13
CA ARG A 222 -8.35 -14.98 -18.74
C ARG A 222 -7.92 -16.15 -17.88
N THR A 223 -6.91 -15.93 -17.04
CA THR A 223 -6.46 -16.88 -16.03
C THR A 223 -7.15 -16.54 -14.72
N LEU A 224 -8.15 -17.32 -14.35
CA LEU A 224 -8.54 -17.56 -12.97
C LEU A 224 -8.94 -19.03 -12.89
N ALA A 225 -8.05 -19.87 -12.39
CA ALA A 225 -8.33 -21.25 -12.06
C ALA A 225 -8.18 -21.41 -10.54
N SER A 226 -9.17 -22.04 -9.93
CA SER A 226 -9.09 -22.74 -8.65
C SER A 226 -8.13 -23.91 -8.76
N ASP A 227 -7.24 -24.06 -7.78
CA ASP A 227 -6.61 -25.34 -7.49
C ASP A 227 -6.40 -25.43 -5.97
N GLU A 228 -7.29 -26.16 -5.28
CA GLU A 228 -6.89 -26.94 -4.10
C GLU A 228 -6.19 -28.21 -4.61
N GLY A 229 -4.99 -28.02 -5.14
CA GLY A 229 -4.16 -29.05 -5.78
C GLY A 229 -2.96 -28.41 -6.45
N ASP A 230 -1.82 -28.33 -5.75
CA ASP A 230 -0.50 -27.95 -6.27
C ASP A 230 -0.44 -26.95 -7.44
N ILE A 231 -0.75 -25.68 -7.14
CA ILE A 231 -0.31 -24.57 -7.99
C ILE A 231 1.22 -24.54 -7.98
N GLN A 232 1.85 -25.05 -9.05
CA GLN A 232 3.25 -24.77 -9.34
C GLN A 232 3.39 -23.28 -9.67
N ILE A 233 3.68 -22.50 -8.64
CA ILE A 233 4.26 -21.17 -8.76
C ILE A 233 5.54 -21.35 -9.58
N LYS A 234 5.58 -20.85 -10.82
CA LYS A 234 6.85 -20.66 -11.54
C LYS A 234 7.78 -19.95 -10.58
N ASP A 235 8.92 -20.58 -10.29
CA ASP A 235 9.82 -20.24 -9.21
C ASP A 235 9.88 -18.72 -8.96
N ALA A 236 9.56 -18.30 -7.74
CA ALA A 236 9.49 -16.88 -7.35
C ALA A 236 10.84 -16.14 -7.55
N ASP A 237 11.91 -16.88 -7.82
CA ASP A 237 13.23 -16.38 -8.22
C ASP A 237 13.22 -15.70 -9.61
N ASP A 238 12.21 -15.96 -10.46
CA ASP A 238 12.07 -15.33 -11.79
C ASP A 238 11.31 -13.99 -11.75
N ILE A 239 10.49 -13.74 -10.70
CA ILE A 239 9.71 -12.49 -10.54
C ILE A 239 10.49 -11.46 -9.71
N ILE A 240 11.27 -11.92 -8.74
CA ILE A 240 12.10 -11.07 -7.89
C ILE A 240 13.56 -11.50 -8.07
N PRO A 241 14.38 -10.78 -8.85
CA PRO A 241 15.78 -11.14 -8.96
C PRO A 241 16.43 -10.98 -7.59
N THR A 242 17.07 -12.06 -7.10
CA THR A 242 17.86 -12.07 -5.86
C THR A 242 18.72 -10.82 -5.77
N ALA A 243 18.79 -10.15 -4.61
CA ALA A 243 19.36 -8.81 -4.46
C ALA A 243 20.71 -8.59 -5.18
N ASP A 244 21.57 -9.63 -5.22
CA ASP A 244 22.87 -9.60 -5.90
C ASP A 244 22.81 -9.85 -7.43
N LYS A 245 21.88 -10.71 -7.92
CA LYS A 245 21.58 -10.84 -9.36
C LYS A 245 20.75 -9.67 -9.87
N GLY A 246 19.86 -9.09 -9.08
CA GLY A 246 19.08 -7.89 -9.40
C GLY A 246 19.99 -6.69 -9.60
N LEU A 247 21.00 -6.50 -8.74
CA LEU A 247 22.05 -5.49 -8.91
C LEU A 247 22.89 -5.69 -10.17
N ARG A 248 23.19 -6.93 -10.57
CA ARG A 248 23.93 -7.25 -11.81
C ARG A 248 23.06 -7.13 -13.07
N GLN A 249 21.83 -7.64 -13.06
CA GLN A 249 20.86 -7.51 -14.15
C GLN A 249 20.38 -6.07 -14.33
N LEU A 250 20.32 -5.23 -13.28
CA LEU A 250 20.09 -3.78 -13.41
C LEU A 250 21.24 -3.04 -14.12
N ARG A 251 22.45 -3.61 -14.11
CA ARG A 251 23.61 -3.06 -14.81
C ARG A 251 23.66 -3.49 -16.28
N GLU A 252 23.00 -4.59 -16.63
CA GLU A 252 23.00 -5.19 -17.98
C GLU A 252 21.69 -4.97 -18.75
N ALA A 253 20.54 -4.94 -18.07
CA ALA A 253 19.29 -4.46 -18.63
C ALA A 253 19.39 -2.95 -18.77
N LYS A 254 19.59 -2.48 -20.00
CA LYS A 254 19.40 -1.08 -20.38
C LYS A 254 17.95 -0.68 -20.10
N GLY A 255 17.64 -0.39 -18.84
CA GLY A 255 16.48 0.41 -18.48
C GLY A 255 16.57 1.71 -19.23
N ASP A 256 15.44 2.17 -19.75
CA ASP A 256 15.27 3.49 -20.34
C ASP A 256 16.08 4.50 -19.50
N LYS A 257 17.08 5.14 -20.12
CA LYS A 257 17.95 6.13 -19.46
C LYS A 257 17.14 7.14 -18.65
N THR A 258 15.92 7.41 -19.12
CA THR A 258 14.93 8.28 -18.50
C THR A 258 14.44 7.77 -17.14
N SER A 259 14.18 6.47 -16.98
CA SER A 259 13.72 5.87 -15.71
C SER A 259 14.83 5.84 -14.66
N LEU A 260 16.06 5.50 -15.06
CA LEU A 260 17.24 5.58 -14.18
C LEU A 260 17.52 7.02 -13.73
N GLN A 261 17.39 8.00 -14.63
CA GLN A 261 17.53 9.42 -14.29
C GLN A 261 16.43 9.91 -13.34
N LYS A 262 15.18 9.43 -13.50
CA LYS A 262 14.08 9.73 -12.57
C LYS A 262 14.35 9.14 -11.19
N ILE A 263 14.84 7.91 -11.10
CA ILE A 263 15.27 7.27 -9.85
C ILE A 263 16.35 8.10 -9.16
N GLN A 264 17.41 8.47 -9.87
CA GLN A 264 18.48 9.30 -9.31
C GLN A 264 17.96 10.65 -8.82
N ALA A 265 17.15 11.35 -9.62
CA ALA A 265 16.60 12.66 -9.26
C ALA A 265 15.70 12.61 -8.01
N PHE A 266 14.98 11.50 -7.81
CA PHE A 266 14.18 11.28 -6.61
C PHE A 266 15.03 10.93 -5.40
N GLU A 267 16.04 10.07 -5.56
CA GLU A 267 16.98 9.79 -4.48
C GLU A 267 17.66 11.06 -3.99
N ASP A 268 18.03 11.96 -4.91
CA ASP A 268 18.60 13.26 -4.60
C ASP A 268 17.59 14.19 -3.90
N ALA A 269 16.34 14.22 -4.39
CA ALA A 269 15.27 14.98 -3.75
C ALA A 269 15.00 14.50 -2.31
N LEU A 270 14.98 13.18 -2.10
CA LEU A 270 14.74 12.59 -0.78
C LEU A 270 15.96 12.75 0.14
N ASN A 271 17.19 12.63 -0.39
CA ASN A 271 18.42 12.91 0.35
C ASN A 271 18.44 14.35 0.86
N ASN A 272 18.13 15.31 0.00
CA ASN A 272 18.11 16.72 0.36
C ASN A 272 17.05 17.00 1.44
N ALA A 273 15.84 16.45 1.25
CA ALA A 273 14.79 16.57 2.23
C ALA A 273 15.14 15.94 3.59
N ASN A 274 15.78 14.77 3.59
CA ASN A 274 16.24 14.11 4.80
C ASN A 274 17.22 15.01 5.58
N LYS A 275 18.16 15.66 4.89
CA LYS A 275 19.09 16.64 5.49
C LYS A 275 18.35 17.84 6.11
N ILE A 276 17.35 18.39 5.42
CA ILE A 276 16.54 19.51 5.94
C ILE A 276 15.80 19.08 7.22
N MET A 277 15.17 17.90 7.19
CA MET A 277 14.42 17.39 8.33
C MET A 277 15.34 17.10 9.54
N GLN A 278 16.55 16.58 9.31
CA GLN A 278 17.57 16.41 10.35
C GLN A 278 17.99 17.75 10.96
N GLY A 279 18.22 18.77 10.14
CA GLY A 279 18.56 20.12 10.60
C GLY A 279 17.45 20.75 11.46
N LEU A 280 16.19 20.60 11.03
CA LEU A 280 15.03 21.06 11.81
C LEU A 280 14.88 20.30 13.13
N ALA A 281 15.10 18.98 13.14
CA ALA A 281 15.04 18.18 14.36
C ALA A 281 16.08 18.65 15.40
N LEU A 282 17.31 18.90 14.98
CA LEU A 282 18.37 19.45 15.85
C LEU A 282 17.98 20.82 16.41
N HIS A 283 17.43 21.70 15.57
CA HIS A 283 17.02 23.03 15.99
C HIS A 283 15.88 22.99 17.02
N ILE A 284 14.90 22.10 16.84
CA ILE A 284 13.82 21.85 17.81
C ILE A 284 14.40 21.35 19.13
N GLU A 285 15.39 20.46 19.10
CA GLU A 285 16.02 19.96 20.32
C GLU A 285 16.79 21.04 21.07
N GLU A 286 17.46 21.93 20.35
CA GLU A 286 18.17 23.08 20.93
C GLU A 286 17.19 24.09 21.55
N LEU A 287 16.07 24.38 20.87
CA LEU A 287 15.00 25.21 21.42
C LEU A 287 14.42 24.59 22.70
N LYS A 288 14.14 23.28 22.70
CA LYS A 288 13.67 22.55 23.90
C LYS A 288 14.65 22.70 25.06
N LYS A 289 15.95 22.56 24.82
CA LYS A 289 17.00 22.76 25.84
C LYS A 289 16.97 24.18 26.39
N ARG A 290 16.85 25.20 25.53
CA ARG A 290 16.75 26.61 25.94
C ARG A 290 15.52 26.88 26.79
N THR A 291 14.33 26.44 26.38
CA THR A 291 13.10 26.58 27.18
C THR A 291 13.19 25.86 28.53
N LYS A 292 13.81 24.67 28.58
CA LYS A 292 14.02 23.94 29.84
C LYS A 292 14.97 24.69 30.78
N TRP A 293 16.01 25.31 30.22
CA TRP A 293 16.96 26.13 30.97
C TRP A 293 16.32 27.42 31.50
N GLN A 294 15.48 28.09 30.69
CA GLN A 294 14.71 29.27 31.12
C GLN A 294 13.71 28.92 32.23
N ALA A 295 12.99 27.81 32.11
CA ALA A 295 12.07 27.33 33.15
C ALA A 295 12.77 26.98 34.48
N GLN A 296 14.03 26.51 34.44
CA GLN A 296 14.83 26.25 35.65
C GLN A 296 15.36 27.53 36.31
N LEU A 297 15.43 28.64 35.59
CA LEU A 297 15.89 29.95 36.09
C LEU A 297 14.76 30.87 36.55
N GLY A 298 13.50 30.44 36.43
CA GLY A 298 12.34 31.26 36.80
C GLY A 298 12.12 32.50 35.93
N LEU A 299 12.64 32.48 34.69
CA LEU A 299 12.39 33.48 33.64
C LEU A 299 11.24 33.07 32.73
#